data_AF-A0A7C7S0X9-F1
#
_entry.id   AF-A0A7C7S0X9-F1
#
_cell.length_a   1.000
_cell.length_b   1.000
_cell.length_c   1.000
_cell.angle_alpha   90.00
_cell.angle_beta   90.00
_cell.angle_gamma   90.00
#
_symmetry.space_group_name_H-M   'P 1'
#
loop_
_entity.id
_entity.type
_entity.pdbx_description
1 polymer ?
#
loop_
_entity_poly.entity_id
_entity_poly.type
_entity_poly.pdbx_seq_one_letter_code
_entity_poly.pdbx_strand_id
1 'polypeptide(L)'
;MNHPRLSLIFLILLALLFNGCGYHLVGTGSSLPSHLKTLSIPVFSNSSSEPGIHRELTSNIINSFITDGRVKVVHKGNSDMVLKGNLYYYALKPVSFSSGDFVSDYIVELGVEVEVID
;
A
#
# COMPACT_ATOMS: atom_id res chain seq x y z
N MET A 1 -3.21 52.52 30.93
CA MET A 1 -1.80 52.26 30.58
C MET A 1 -1.79 51.17 29.53
N ASN A 2 -1.76 51.56 28.25
CA ASN A 2 -1.76 50.61 27.15
C ASN A 2 -0.42 49.89 27.17
N HIS A 3 -0.40 48.56 27.31
CA HIS A 3 0.78 47.73 27.18
C HIS A 3 0.80 47.10 25.77
N PRO A 4 0.97 47.90 24.68
CA PRO A 4 0.89 47.39 23.31
C PRO A 4 1.95 46.32 23.04
N ARG A 5 3.07 46.37 23.77
CA ARG A 5 4.13 45.36 23.73
C ARG A 5 3.70 44.01 24.28
N LEU A 6 2.90 43.98 25.35
CA LEU A 6 2.41 42.74 25.96
C LEU A 6 1.32 42.09 25.09
N SER A 7 0.46 42.91 24.48
CA SER A 7 -0.54 42.46 23.51
C SER A 7 0.10 41.85 22.26
N LEU A 8 1.20 42.45 21.76
CA LEU A 8 1.92 41.93 20.60
C LEU A 8 2.59 40.57 20.87
N ILE A 9 3.17 40.39 22.06
CA ILE A 9 3.77 39.12 22.48
C ILE A 9 2.72 38.02 22.56
N PHE A 10 1.55 38.32 23.13
CA PHE A 10 0.44 37.36 23.21
C PHE A 10 -0.07 36.96 21.82
N LEU A 11 -0.15 37.91 20.88
CA LEU A 11 -0.57 37.66 19.50
C LEU A 11 0.41 36.75 18.75
N ILE A 12 1.72 36.95 18.93
CA ILE A 12 2.77 36.10 18.34
C ILE A 12 2.70 34.69 18.93
N LEU A 13 2.56 34.57 20.25
CA LEU A 13 2.45 33.27 20.92
C LEU A 13 1.21 32.50 20.43
N LEU A 14 0.09 33.20 20.25
CA LEU A 14 -1.13 32.61 19.69
C LEU A 14 -0.95 32.18 18.24
N ALA A 15 -0.28 32.98 17.41
CA ALA A 15 0.01 32.63 16.02
C ALA A 15 0.91 31.38 15.90
N LEU A 16 1.85 31.18 16.84
CA LEU A 16 2.66 29.96 16.88
C LEU A 16 1.82 28.71 17.17
N LEU A 17 0.77 28.82 18.00
CA LEU A 17 -0.13 27.71 18.34
C LEU A 17 -1.06 27.30 17.18
N PHE A 18 -1.24 28.15 16.16
CA PHE A 18 -2.05 27.85 14.97
C PHE A 18 -1.25 27.21 13.82
N ASN A 19 0.06 26.97 13.99
CA ASN A 19 0.82 26.15 13.04
C ASN A 19 0.47 24.67 13.27
N GLY A 20 -0.63 24.20 12.68
CA GLY A 20 -0.97 22.79 12.65
C GLY A 20 0.17 21.97 12.03
N CYS A 21 0.31 20.71 12.46
CA CYS A 21 1.40 19.81 12.08
C CYS A 21 1.38 19.40 10.60
N GLY A 22 1.48 20.35 9.65
CA GLY A 22 1.78 20.13 8.23
C GLY A 22 1.13 18.90 7.60
N TYR A 23 -0.13 18.58 7.95
CA TYR A 23 -0.78 17.36 7.52
C TYR A 23 -0.98 17.43 6.01
N HIS A 24 -0.13 16.73 5.27
CA HIS A 24 -0.29 16.57 3.85
C HIS A 24 -1.12 15.31 3.60
N LEU A 25 -2.09 15.40 2.70
CA LEU A 25 -2.84 14.23 2.27
C LEU A 25 -1.87 13.27 1.57
N VAL A 26 -1.69 12.09 2.14
CA VAL A 26 -0.94 11.02 1.48
C VAL A 26 -1.71 10.64 0.20
N GLY A 27 -1.04 10.67 -0.95
CA GLY A 27 -1.61 10.27 -2.24
C GLY A 27 -1.93 11.41 -3.23
N THR A 28 -1.73 12.68 -2.87
CA THR A 28 -1.91 13.84 -3.79
C THR A 28 -0.71 14.11 -4.70
N GLY A 29 0.43 13.45 -4.46
CA GLY A 29 1.62 13.55 -5.28
C GLY A 29 1.70 12.43 -6.32
N SER A 30 1.90 12.79 -7.60
CA SER A 30 2.38 11.84 -8.60
C SER A 30 3.86 11.59 -8.34
N SER A 31 4.18 10.59 -7.51
CA SER A 31 5.57 10.14 -7.32
C SER A 31 6.12 9.43 -8.56
N LEU A 32 5.26 9.11 -9.54
CA LEU A 32 5.65 8.48 -10.79
C LEU A 32 6.06 9.54 -11.81
N PRO A 33 7.14 9.29 -12.59
CA PRO A 33 7.46 10.05 -13.78
C PRO A 33 6.26 10.20 -14.72
N SER A 34 6.18 11.35 -15.41
CA SER A 34 5.01 11.72 -16.23
C SER A 34 4.73 10.78 -17.43
N HIS A 35 5.69 9.95 -17.82
CA HIS A 35 5.56 8.97 -18.90
C HIS A 35 5.04 7.60 -18.42
N LEU A 36 5.08 7.29 -17.12
CA LEU A 36 4.64 5.99 -16.58
C LEU A 36 3.18 6.06 -16.16
N LYS A 37 2.26 5.73 -17.08
CA LYS A 37 0.81 5.85 -16.86
C LYS A 37 0.07 4.51 -16.91
N THR A 38 0.67 3.51 -17.53
CA THR A 38 0.06 2.21 -17.74
C THR A 38 0.90 1.09 -17.14
N LEU A 39 0.22 0.13 -16.50
CA LEU A 39 0.86 -0.98 -15.79
C LEU A 39 0.26 -2.30 -16.27
N SER A 40 1.10 -3.27 -16.60
CA SER A 40 0.68 -4.66 -16.82
C SER A 40 1.11 -5.52 -15.64
N ILE A 41 0.20 -6.38 -15.17
CA ILE A 41 0.44 -7.29 -14.05
C ILE A 41 0.17 -8.72 -14.56
N PRO A 42 1.19 -9.44 -15.04
CA PRO A 42 1.06 -10.86 -15.35
C PRO A 42 0.74 -11.67 -14.09
N VAL A 43 0.21 -12.88 -14.28
CA VAL A 43 0.01 -13.81 -13.16
C VAL A 43 1.34 -14.07 -12.47
N PHE A 44 1.35 -13.93 -11.14
CA PHE A 44 2.55 -14.14 -10.34
C PHE A 44 3.00 -15.60 -10.46
N SER A 45 4.31 -15.82 -10.55
CA SER A 45 4.87 -17.16 -10.44
C SER A 45 4.70 -17.67 -9.00
N ASN A 46 4.72 -19.00 -8.85
CA ASN A 46 4.59 -19.63 -7.55
C ASN A 46 5.70 -20.65 -7.34
N SER A 47 6.63 -20.29 -6.46
CA SER A 47 7.69 -21.17 -5.99
C SER A 47 7.43 -21.65 -4.55
N SER A 48 6.31 -21.25 -3.94
CA SER A 48 5.91 -21.69 -2.61
C SER A 48 5.36 -23.12 -2.61
N SER A 49 5.15 -23.68 -1.41
CA SER A 49 4.56 -25.00 -1.21
C SER A 49 3.07 -25.08 -1.48
N GLU A 50 2.36 -23.93 -1.52
CA GLU A 50 0.91 -23.91 -1.61
C GLU A 50 0.45 -23.62 -3.06
N PRO A 51 -0.28 -24.55 -3.70
CA PRO A 51 -0.73 -24.37 -5.07
C PRO A 51 -1.92 -23.41 -5.18
N GLY A 52 -1.99 -22.67 -6.29
CA GLY A 52 -3.19 -21.92 -6.68
C GLY A 52 -3.38 -20.54 -6.03
N ILE A 53 -2.88 -20.32 -4.82
CA ILE A 53 -3.06 -19.05 -4.08
C ILE A 53 -2.48 -17.81 -4.78
N HIS A 54 -1.42 -17.98 -5.58
CA HIS A 54 -0.82 -16.90 -6.37
C HIS A 54 -1.80 -16.25 -7.36
N ARG A 55 -2.81 -16.98 -7.85
CA ARG A 55 -3.82 -16.43 -8.79
C ARG A 55 -4.78 -15.47 -8.10
N GLU A 56 -5.23 -15.85 -6.90
CA GLU A 56 -6.08 -15.01 -6.08
C GLU A 56 -5.31 -13.77 -5.63
N LEU A 57 -4.07 -13.96 -5.16
CA LEU A 57 -3.14 -12.86 -4.85
C LEU A 57 -3.00 -11.89 -6.02
N THR A 58 -2.71 -12.40 -7.23
CA THR A 58 -2.59 -11.57 -8.44
C THR A 58 -3.88 -10.79 -8.69
N SER A 59 -5.04 -11.45 -8.61
CA SER A 59 -6.35 -10.83 -8.85
C SER A 59 -6.64 -9.70 -7.86
N ASN A 60 -6.33 -9.92 -6.58
CA ASN A 60 -6.50 -8.91 -5.53
C ASN A 60 -5.56 -7.70 -5.71
N ILE A 61 -4.32 -7.95 -6.16
CA ILE A 61 -3.37 -6.88 -6.50
C ILE A 61 -3.89 -6.07 -7.69
N ILE A 62 -4.33 -6.74 -8.77
CA ILE A 62 -4.93 -6.07 -9.94
C ILE A 62 -6.11 -5.19 -9.52
N ASN A 63 -7.03 -5.73 -8.73
CA ASN A 63 -8.19 -4.99 -8.24
C ASN A 63 -7.79 -3.77 -7.40
N SER A 64 -6.77 -3.91 -6.55
CA SER A 64 -6.25 -2.80 -5.74
C SER A 64 -5.72 -1.66 -6.59
N PHE A 65 -5.00 -1.95 -7.69
CA PHE A 65 -4.55 -0.92 -8.64
C PHE A 65 -5.69 -0.29 -9.44
N ILE A 66 -6.70 -1.09 -9.82
CA ILE A 66 -7.90 -0.58 -10.49
C ILE A 66 -8.68 0.37 -9.57
N THR A 67 -8.82 0.02 -8.28
CA THR A 67 -9.50 0.84 -7.28
C THR A 67 -8.71 2.11 -6.93
N ASP A 68 -7.38 2.01 -6.84
CA ASP A 68 -6.50 3.14 -6.58
C ASP A 68 -6.49 4.17 -7.72
N GLY A 69 -6.60 3.72 -8.98
CA GLY A 69 -6.89 4.57 -10.13
C GLY A 69 -5.76 5.52 -10.59
N ARG A 70 -4.62 5.58 -9.88
CA ARG A 70 -3.47 6.44 -10.27
C ARG A 70 -2.73 5.93 -11.50
N VAL A 71 -2.76 4.63 -11.75
CA VAL A 71 -2.11 3.97 -12.90
C VAL A 71 -3.12 3.07 -13.60
N LYS A 72 -3.20 3.14 -14.92
CA LYS A 72 -4.15 2.36 -15.70
C LYS A 72 -3.62 0.93 -15.91
N VAL A 73 -4.34 -0.07 -15.40
CA VAL A 73 -3.99 -1.47 -15.64
C VAL A 73 -4.36 -1.87 -17.07
N VAL A 74 -3.41 -2.41 -17.84
CA VAL A 74 -3.57 -2.82 -19.24
C VAL A 74 -2.99 -4.21 -19.53
N HIS A 75 -3.43 -4.82 -20.62
CA HIS A 75 -2.93 -6.14 -21.04
C HIS A 75 -1.49 -6.06 -21.56
N LYS A 76 -0.77 -7.19 -21.44
CA LYS A 76 0.64 -7.32 -21.82
C LYS A 76 0.86 -6.88 -23.27
N GLY A 77 1.76 -5.91 -23.47
CA GLY A 77 2.19 -5.41 -24.80
C GLY A 77 1.94 -3.92 -25.06
N ASN A 78 1.13 -3.25 -24.23
CA ASN A 78 0.84 -1.80 -24.37
C ASN A 78 1.02 -1.03 -23.04
N SER A 79 1.86 -1.54 -22.14
CA SER A 79 2.11 -0.95 -20.82
C SER A 79 3.47 -0.27 -20.76
N ASP A 80 3.54 0.88 -20.10
CA ASP A 80 4.78 1.59 -19.77
C ASP A 80 5.55 0.91 -18.64
N MET A 81 4.88 0.05 -17.85
CA MET A 81 5.50 -0.72 -16.78
C MET A 81 4.95 -2.14 -16.73
N VAL A 82 5.77 -3.09 -16.29
CA VAL A 82 5.37 -4.47 -15.99
C VAL A 82 5.75 -4.80 -14.56
N LEU A 83 4.75 -5.14 -13.73
CA LEU A 83 4.96 -5.64 -12.37
C LEU A 83 4.99 -7.16 -12.40
N LYS A 84 6.16 -7.73 -12.13
CA LYS A 84 6.34 -9.16 -11.96
C LYS A 84 6.37 -9.49 -10.48
N GLY A 85 5.82 -10.65 -10.13
CA GLY A 85 5.88 -11.14 -8.76
C GLY A 85 6.09 -12.64 -8.71
N ASN A 86 6.77 -13.09 -7.67
CA ASN A 86 6.95 -14.49 -7.33
C ASN A 86 6.53 -14.73 -5.88
N LEU A 87 5.50 -15.56 -5.69
CA LEU A 87 5.13 -16.06 -4.37
C LEU A 87 6.09 -17.21 -4.01
N TYR A 88 7.01 -16.96 -3.09
CA TYR A 88 8.05 -17.93 -2.73
C TYR A 88 7.82 -18.59 -1.37
N TYR A 89 6.97 -18.02 -0.51
CA TYR A 89 6.69 -18.57 0.81
C TYR A 89 5.20 -18.44 1.17
N TYR A 90 4.67 -19.51 1.76
CA TYR A 90 3.34 -19.55 2.33
C TYR A 90 3.38 -20.39 3.61
N ALA A 91 2.79 -19.88 4.69
CA ALA A 91 2.56 -20.67 5.89
C ALA A 91 1.20 -20.33 6.51
N LEU A 92 0.52 -21.36 6.99
CA LEU A 92 -0.73 -21.27 7.74
C LEU A 92 -0.49 -21.82 9.14
N LYS A 93 -0.53 -20.96 10.16
CA LYS A 93 -0.23 -21.33 11.55
C LYS A 93 -1.50 -21.22 12.41
N PRO A 94 -1.94 -22.29 13.10
CA PRO A 94 -2.99 -22.17 14.10
C PRO A 94 -2.44 -21.41 15.31
N VAL A 95 -3.16 -20.39 15.78
CA VAL A 95 -2.70 -19.55 16.90
C VAL A 95 -3.62 -19.54 18.11
N SER A 96 -4.84 -20.05 17.96
CA SER A 96 -5.78 -20.22 19.05
C SER A 96 -6.61 -21.48 18.88
N PHE A 97 -6.98 -22.10 20.00
CA PHE A 97 -7.82 -23.31 20.05
C PHE A 97 -9.00 -23.03 20.97
N SER A 98 -10.19 -23.52 20.57
CA SER A 98 -11.40 -23.41 21.39
C SER A 98 -11.39 -24.46 22.50
N SER A 99 -12.34 -24.36 23.43
CA SER A 99 -12.54 -25.30 24.54
C SER A 99 -12.73 -26.77 24.11
N GLY A 100 -13.03 -27.02 22.82
CA GLY A 100 -13.20 -28.35 22.24
C GLY A 100 -12.06 -28.80 21.33
N ASP A 101 -10.86 -28.21 21.46
CA ASP A 101 -9.66 -28.49 20.65
C ASP A 101 -9.79 -28.18 19.14
N PHE A 102 -10.76 -27.36 18.76
CA PHE A 102 -10.87 -26.84 17.39
C PHE A 102 -10.01 -25.57 17.22
N VAL A 103 -9.23 -25.48 16.13
CA VAL A 103 -8.51 -24.24 15.81
C VAL A 103 -9.52 -23.12 15.56
N SER A 104 -9.35 -21.98 16.24
CA SER A 104 -10.26 -20.83 16.14
C SER A 104 -9.68 -19.74 15.23
N ASP A 105 -8.37 -19.46 15.33
CA ASP A 105 -7.69 -18.45 14.52
C ASP A 105 -6.46 -19.01 13.83
N TYR A 106 -6.20 -18.48 12.64
CA TYR A 106 -5.01 -18.75 11.85
C TYR A 106 -4.25 -17.46 11.54
N ILE A 107 -2.92 -17.53 11.57
CA ILE A 107 -2.05 -16.55 10.93
C ILE A 107 -1.64 -17.09 9.57
N VAL A 108 -1.83 -16.27 8.54
CA VAL A 108 -1.32 -16.50 7.19
C VAL A 108 -0.07 -15.66 6.98
N GLU A 109 1.04 -16.29 6.65
CA GLU A 109 2.29 -15.63 6.26
C GLU A 109 2.53 -15.82 4.77
N LEU A 110 2.79 -14.72 4.06
CA LEU A 110 3.07 -14.70 2.61
C LEU A 110 4.42 -14.03 2.38
N GLY A 111 5.31 -14.72 1.66
CA GLY A 111 6.56 -14.14 1.14
C GLY A 111 6.45 -13.95 -0.36
N VAL A 112 6.44 -12.69 -0.79
CA VAL A 112 6.32 -12.31 -2.20
C VAL A 112 7.49 -11.43 -2.58
N GLU A 113 8.19 -11.80 -3.64
CA GLU A 113 9.19 -10.96 -4.28
C GLU A 113 8.52 -10.21 -5.43
N VAL A 114 8.76 -8.91 -5.54
CA VAL A 114 8.11 -8.04 -6.51
C VAL A 114 9.16 -7.19 -7.22
N GLU A 115 9.05 -7.12 -8.54
CA GLU A 115 9.90 -6.32 -9.40
C GLU A 115 9.03 -5.51 -10.37
N VAL A 116 9.38 -4.25 -10.60
CA VAL A 116 8.74 -3.39 -11.62
C VAL A 116 9.77 -3.00 -12.65
N ILE A 117 9.44 -3.18 -13.92
CA ILE A 117 10.30 -2.90 -15.07
C ILE A 117 9.56 -1.91 -15.98
N ASP A 118 10.23 -0.84 -16.44
CA ASP A 118 9.72 0.07 -17.48
C ASP A 118 10.12 -0.35 -18.91
#